data_AF-A0A2H6AXA2-F1
#
_entry.id   AF-A0A2H6AXA2-F1
#
_cell.length_a   1.000
_cell.length_b   1.000
_cell.length_c   1.000
_cell.angle_alpha   90.00
_cell.angle_beta   90.00
_cell.angle_gamma   90.00
#
_symmetry.space_group_name_H-M   'P 1'
#
loop_
_entity.id
_entity.type
_entity.pdbx_description
1 polymer ?
#
loop_
_entity_poly.entity_id
_entity_poly.type
_entity_poly.pdbx_seq_one_letter_code
_entity_poly.pdbx_strand_id
1 'polypeptide(L)'
;MEIRHRLIDSRKFPPRLRNTCWSSLAEGDAVKIGASYRPTPEKLEPFDSFVSQVDEPPEVRAQTQEEAHAWYDSITSDMFA
;
A
#
# COMPACT_ATOMS: atom_id res chain seq x y z
N MET A 1 11.35 -14.81 -4.87
CA MET A 1 11.45 -13.82 -5.96
C MET A 1 11.52 -14.57 -7.29
N GLU A 2 10.64 -14.26 -8.25
CA GLU A 2 10.46 -15.06 -9.47
C GLU A 2 11.74 -15.15 -10.32
N ILE A 3 12.40 -14.02 -10.53
CA ILE A 3 13.61 -13.94 -11.36
C ILE A 3 14.72 -14.86 -10.82
N ARG A 4 14.98 -14.84 -9.50
CA ARG A 4 15.99 -15.71 -8.88
C ARG A 4 15.63 -17.19 -8.99
N HIS A 5 14.36 -17.55 -8.75
CA HIS A 5 13.91 -18.94 -8.92
C HIS A 5 14.14 -19.41 -10.36
N ARG A 6 13.78 -18.61 -11.36
CA ARG A 6 13.92 -18.98 -12.77
C ARG A 6 15.37 -19.06 -13.26
N LEU A 7 16.28 -18.27 -12.68
CA LEU A 7 17.68 -18.22 -13.13
C LEU A 7 18.60 -19.21 -12.42
N ILE A 8 18.36 -19.50 -11.14
CA ILE A 8 19.28 -20.29 -10.30
C ILE A 8 18.57 -21.35 -9.44
N ASP A 9 17.33 -21.69 -9.77
CA ASP A 9 16.49 -22.66 -9.04
C ASP A 9 16.38 -22.41 -7.53
N SER A 10 16.45 -21.13 -7.12
CA SER A 10 16.29 -20.76 -5.71
C SER A 10 14.86 -21.05 -5.24
N ARG A 11 14.68 -21.32 -3.94
CA ARG A 11 13.35 -21.51 -3.33
C ARG A 11 12.39 -20.36 -3.68
N LYS A 12 11.21 -20.72 -4.19
CA LYS A 12 10.10 -19.80 -4.47
C LYS A 12 9.12 -19.75 -3.30
N PHE A 13 8.70 -18.54 -2.94
CA PHE A 13 7.66 -18.29 -1.95
C PHE A 13 6.43 -17.67 -2.63
N PRO A 14 5.21 -17.89 -2.12
CA PRO A 14 4.02 -17.21 -2.62
C PRO A 14 4.17 -15.69 -2.53
N PRO A 15 3.74 -14.93 -3.56
CA PRO A 15 3.81 -13.47 -3.54
C PRO A 15 2.85 -12.90 -2.49
N ARG A 16 3.27 -11.80 -1.87
CA ARG A 16 2.45 -10.97 -0.98
C ARG A 16 2.41 -9.58 -1.59
N LEU A 17 1.23 -9.14 -2.00
CA LEU A 17 1.02 -7.89 -2.72
C LEU A 17 0.11 -6.99 -1.89
N ARG A 18 0.45 -5.71 -1.76
CA ARG A 18 -0.32 -4.71 -1.03
C ARG A 18 -0.20 -3.36 -1.73
N ASN A 19 -1.27 -2.60 -1.71
CA ASN A 19 -1.27 -1.20 -2.11
C ASN A 19 -1.97 -0.36 -1.04
N THR A 20 -1.51 0.87 -0.89
CA THR A 20 -2.26 1.93 -0.26
C THR A 20 -1.92 3.23 -1.00
N CYS A 21 -2.94 4.00 -1.31
CA CYS A 21 -2.83 5.33 -1.90
C CYS A 21 -3.41 6.34 -0.90
N TRP A 22 -2.65 7.40 -0.65
CA TRP A 22 -3.09 8.55 0.12
C TRP A 22 -3.34 9.72 -0.82
N SER A 23 -4.35 10.52 -0.51
CA SER A 23 -4.67 11.77 -1.20
C SER A 23 -4.80 12.87 -0.16
N SER A 24 -3.85 13.81 -0.15
CA SER A 24 -3.95 15.04 0.65
C SER A 24 -4.89 16.01 -0.04
N LEU A 25 -5.99 16.35 0.63
CA LEU A 25 -7.03 17.26 0.13
C LEU A 25 -6.71 18.71 0.53
N ALA A 26 -6.26 18.89 1.77
CA ALA A 26 -5.79 20.15 2.33
C ALA A 26 -4.74 19.89 3.43
N GLU A 27 -4.21 20.95 4.03
CA GLU A 27 -3.40 20.83 5.24
C GLU A 27 -4.26 20.28 6.39
N GLY A 28 -3.78 19.22 7.05
CA GLY A 28 -4.52 18.48 8.08
C GLY A 28 -5.66 17.60 7.56
N ASP A 29 -5.86 17.49 6.23
CA ASP A 29 -6.94 16.70 5.65
C ASP A 29 -6.43 15.76 4.54
N ALA A 30 -6.34 14.48 4.85
CA ALA A 30 -6.02 13.44 3.87
C ALA A 30 -6.94 12.23 4.02
N VAL A 31 -7.12 11.52 2.90
CA VAL A 31 -7.88 10.27 2.83
C VAL A 31 -6.99 9.17 2.25
N LYS A 32 -7.33 7.91 2.53
CA LYS A 32 -6.59 6.76 1.99
C LYS A 32 -7.50 5.64 1.52
N ILE A 33 -6.98 4.85 0.60
CA ILE A 33 -7.59 3.61 0.12
C ILE A 33 -6.50 2.57 -0.05
N GLY A 34 -6.77 1.32 0.29
CA GLY A 34 -5.79 0.26 0.16
C GLY A 34 -6.39 -1.13 0.26
N ALA A 35 -5.59 -2.13 -0.12
CA ALA A 35 -5.93 -3.54 0.00
C ALA A 35 -4.68 -4.41 -0.05
N SER A 36 -4.83 -5.65 0.43
CA SER A 36 -3.93 -6.75 0.08
C SER A 36 -4.46 -7.50 -1.14
N TYR A 37 -3.59 -8.18 -1.88
CA TYR A 37 -3.99 -8.85 -3.12
C TYR A 37 -3.44 -10.28 -3.18
N ARG A 38 -4.32 -11.21 -3.59
CA ARG A 38 -3.96 -12.60 -3.87
C ARG A 38 -4.10 -12.88 -5.36
N PRO A 39 -3.10 -13.49 -6.01
CA PRO A 39 -3.25 -13.92 -7.40
C PRO A 39 -4.29 -15.04 -7.54
N THR A 40 -5.16 -14.92 -8.54
CA THR A 40 -6.02 -15.98 -9.07
C THR A 40 -5.60 -16.30 -10.51
N PRO A 41 -6.13 -17.37 -11.13
CA PRO A 41 -5.87 -17.64 -12.55
C PRO A 41 -6.27 -16.48 -13.48
N GLU A 42 -7.26 -15.68 -13.10
CA GLU A 42 -7.83 -14.61 -13.92
C GLU A 42 -7.28 -13.22 -13.60
N LYS A 43 -7.06 -12.90 -12.31
CA LYS A 43 -6.72 -11.54 -11.86
C LYS A 43 -6.05 -11.52 -10.47
N LEU A 44 -5.75 -10.31 -9.98
CA LEU A 44 -5.46 -10.09 -8.57
C LEU A 44 -6.76 -9.84 -7.82
N GLU A 45 -7.12 -10.73 -6.91
CA GLU A 45 -8.31 -10.56 -6.06
C GLU A 45 -7.93 -9.75 -4.80
N PRO A 46 -8.60 -8.62 -4.53
CA PRO A 46 -8.35 -7.84 -3.33
C PRO A 46 -8.95 -8.55 -2.10
N PHE A 47 -8.27 -8.42 -0.97
CA PHE A 47 -8.76 -8.81 0.34
C PHE A 47 -8.23 -7.83 1.39
N ASP A 48 -8.89 -7.78 2.55
CA ASP A 48 -8.59 -6.80 3.60
C ASP A 48 -8.56 -5.36 3.07
N SER A 49 -9.52 -5.04 2.19
CA SER A 49 -9.67 -3.71 1.60
C SER A 49 -10.20 -2.70 2.60
N PHE A 50 -9.74 -1.46 2.48
CA PHE A 50 -10.23 -0.34 3.27
C PHE A 50 -10.26 0.95 2.44
N VAL A 51 -11.16 1.86 2.82
CA VAL A 51 -11.24 3.22 2.29
C VAL A 51 -11.66 4.16 3.42
N SER A 52 -11.08 5.35 3.46
CA SER A 52 -11.50 6.41 4.38
C SER A 52 -13.01 6.68 4.27
N GLN A 53 -13.67 6.83 5.41
CA GLN A 53 -15.09 7.16 5.45
C GLN A 53 -15.32 8.66 5.25
N VAL A 54 -16.48 9.02 4.70
CA VAL A 54 -16.83 10.42 4.38
C VAL A 54 -16.76 11.30 5.64
N ASP A 55 -17.28 10.82 6.76
CA ASP A 55 -17.39 11.56 8.02
C ASP A 55 -16.29 11.21 9.04
N GLU A 56 -15.08 10.88 8.56
CA GLU A 56 -13.92 10.69 9.45
C GLU A 56 -13.64 11.97 10.25
N PRO A 57 -13.43 11.87 11.58
CA PRO A 57 -13.11 13.02 12.41
C PRO A 57 -11.84 13.74 11.94
N PRO A 58 -11.74 15.07 12.13
CA PRO A 58 -10.57 15.85 11.72
C PRO A 58 -9.23 15.29 12.23
N GLU A 59 -9.21 14.76 13.45
CA GLU A 59 -8.01 14.15 14.03
C GLU A 59 -7.54 12.90 13.26
N VAL A 60 -8.47 12.11 12.73
CA VAL A 60 -8.16 10.92 11.92
C VAL A 60 -7.64 11.34 10.54
N ARG A 61 -8.22 12.38 9.94
CA ARG A 61 -7.77 12.95 8.66
C ARG A 61 -6.38 13.57 8.75
N ALA A 62 -6.08 14.26 9.85
CA ALA A 62 -4.75 14.80 10.13
C ALA A 62 -3.72 13.68 10.33
N GLN A 63 -4.05 12.65 11.12
CA GLN A 63 -3.18 11.47 11.29
C GLN A 63 -2.93 10.75 9.96
N THR A 64 -3.93 10.67 9.08
CA THR A 64 -3.80 10.08 7.74
C THR A 64 -2.81 10.86 6.88
N GLN A 65 -2.70 12.18 7.06
CA GLN A 65 -1.70 13.00 6.36
C GLN A 65 -0.28 12.75 6.89
N GLU A 66 -0.11 12.64 8.20
CA GLU A 66 1.19 12.28 8.80
C GLU A 66 1.68 10.92 8.29
N GLU A 67 0.77 9.94 8.22
CA GLU A 67 1.06 8.62 7.65
C GLU A 67 1.44 8.70 6.16
N ALA A 68 0.78 9.56 5.37
CA ALA A 68 1.09 9.76 3.96
C ALA A 68 2.53 10.28 3.75
N HIS A 69 2.94 11.26 4.57
CA HIS A 69 4.31 11.80 4.52
C HIS A 69 5.34 10.74 4.92
N ALA A 70 5.10 10.02 6.02
CA ALA A 70 5.99 8.95 6.47
C ALA A 70 6.08 7.81 5.43
N TRP A 71 4.97 7.48 4.75
CA TRP A 71 4.96 6.53 3.65
C TRP A 71 5.84 7.00 2.49
N TYR A 72 5.73 8.27 2.08
CA TYR A 72 6.51 8.82 0.98
C TYR A 72 8.02 8.78 1.28
N ASP A 73 8.42 9.20 2.48
CA ASP A 73 9.82 9.14 2.90
C ASP A 73 10.34 7.69 2.94
N SER A 74 9.52 6.76 3.45
CA SER A 74 9.91 5.35 3.56
C SER A 74 10.03 4.67 2.19
N ILE A 75 9.05 4.85 1.30
CA ILE A 75 9.04 4.18 0.00
C ILE A 75 10.13 4.73 -0.92
N THR A 76 10.42 6.03 -0.86
CA THR A 76 11.52 6.62 -1.62
C THR A 76 12.87 6.13 -1.11
N SER A 77 13.05 6.01 0.21
CA SER A 77 14.27 5.42 0.78
C SER A 77 14.44 3.95 0.38
N ASP A 78 13.38 3.12 0.42
CA ASP A 78 13.46 1.70 0.05
C ASP A 78 13.84 1.49 -1.42
N MET A 79 13.41 2.39 -2.31
CA MET A 79 13.67 2.30 -3.74
C MET A 79 15.04 2.83 -4.15
N PHE A 80 15.55 3.87 -3.47
CA PHE A 80 16.65 4.69 -4.00
C PHE A 80 17.85 4.91 -3.07
N ALA A 81 17.76 4.58 -1.78
CA ALA A 81 18.89 4.72 -0.84
C ALA A 81 19.63 3.38 -0.68
#